data_AF-A0A7K8THH7-F1
#
_entry.id   AF-A0A7K8THH7-F1
#
_cell.length_a   1.000
_cell.length_b   1.000
_cell.length_c   1.000
_cell.angle_alpha   90.00
_cell.angle_beta   90.00
_cell.angle_gamma   90.00
#
_symmetry.space_group_name_H-M   'P 1'
#
loop_
_entity.id
_entity.type
_entity.pdbx_description
1 polymer ?
#
loop_
_entity_poly.entity_id
_entity_poly.type
_entity_poly.pdbx_seq_one_letter_code
_entity_poly.pdbx_strand_id
1 'polypeptide(L)'
;ESIPMQTLQCYNDYISLTTCTWMECSEAHQFVNVTLNFNNCCEKNKEMACRFHKGENHADCQNSTMHWVCDIHGYDQRIYNFKFDLTLHAELNVSMFQNVQTLPPQNLSIILMKSGDFLLTWKAADGSQGLGNALEYEVTYKQEWESWEKAASLLLSNTTRCHLSHEDLVPGSSYVARVRARPGQASGFSGQYSEWSTEVSWETTEGGLQPRNLRCLFNGADRLMCSWEVKKEIITSVIFGLFFRATPASVEEECSPVHEKALPHIPYVVQSCEIPVSNPGSQSQYHVSVRANTEEKLIEAYKNSEFL
;
A
#
# COMPACT_ATOMS: atom_id res chain seq x y z
N GLU A 1 8.25 17.85 26.49
CA GLU A 1 9.16 17.77 27.65
C GLU A 1 9.17 16.34 28.17
N SER A 2 10.26 15.80 28.71
CA SER A 2 10.31 14.41 29.22
C SER A 2 9.55 14.28 30.55
N ILE A 3 9.05 13.09 30.89
CA ILE A 3 8.33 12.86 32.18
C ILE A 3 9.18 13.29 33.40
N PRO A 4 10.48 12.97 33.50
CA PRO A 4 11.34 13.48 34.57
C PRO A 4 11.33 15.01 34.68
N MET A 5 11.35 15.72 33.54
CA MET A 5 11.39 17.18 33.54
C MET A 5 10.01 17.81 33.84
N GLN A 6 8.93 17.26 33.29
CA GLN A 6 7.57 17.73 33.57
C GLN A 6 7.20 17.58 35.05
N THR A 7 7.69 16.51 35.70
CA THR A 7 7.36 16.16 37.09
C THR A 7 8.37 16.69 38.10
N LEU A 8 9.44 17.34 37.66
CA LEU A 8 10.47 17.89 38.55
C LEU A 8 9.91 19.04 39.38
N GLN A 9 9.88 18.86 40.69
CA GLN A 9 9.46 19.87 41.65
C GLN A 9 10.51 19.95 42.76
N CYS A 10 11.02 21.15 43.04
CA CYS A 10 12.00 21.37 44.10
C CYS A 10 11.46 22.33 45.14
N TYR A 11 11.56 21.94 46.40
CA TYR A 11 11.12 22.70 47.57
C TYR A 11 12.32 22.94 48.48
N ASN A 12 12.44 24.14 49.02
CA ASN A 12 13.55 24.53 49.88
C ASN A 12 13.00 25.01 51.23
N ASP A 13 13.63 24.60 52.32
CA ASP A 13 13.28 25.00 53.69
C ASP A 13 13.82 26.39 54.08
N TYR A 14 14.58 27.05 53.20
CA TYR A 14 15.28 28.33 53.40
C TYR A 14 16.30 28.35 54.56
N ILE A 15 16.61 27.18 55.12
CA ILE A 15 17.50 27.03 56.27
C ILE A 15 18.74 26.26 55.83
N SER A 16 18.56 25.07 55.26
CA SER A 16 19.67 24.18 54.98
C SER A 16 19.41 23.14 53.90
N LEU A 17 18.17 22.90 53.49
CA LEU A 17 17.79 21.73 52.68
C LEU A 17 16.87 22.10 51.52
N THR A 18 17.28 21.67 50.32
CA THR A 18 16.40 21.62 49.15
C THR A 18 16.11 20.16 48.81
N THR A 19 14.82 19.81 48.72
CA THR A 19 14.33 18.49 48.31
C THR A 19 13.68 18.60 46.94
N CYS A 20 14.16 17.82 45.98
CA CYS A 20 13.60 17.71 44.65
C CYS A 20 12.92 16.37 44.46
N THR A 21 11.73 16.36 43.88
CA THR A 21 10.97 15.16 43.52
C THR A 21 10.76 15.12 42.01
N TRP A 22 10.87 13.94 41.41
CA TRP A 22 10.59 13.71 39.99
C TRP A 22 10.18 12.27 39.75
N MET A 23 9.61 11.99 38.58
CA MET A 23 9.08 10.67 38.23
C MET A 23 9.74 10.10 36.98
N GLU A 24 9.84 8.77 36.95
CA GLU A 24 10.36 7.99 35.82
C GLU A 24 9.45 6.78 35.55
N CYS A 25 9.22 6.42 34.29
CA CYS A 25 8.56 5.14 33.99
C CYS A 25 9.55 3.99 34.14
N SER A 26 9.12 2.93 34.83
CA SER A 26 9.93 1.73 35.09
C SER A 26 10.48 1.05 33.83
N GLU A 27 9.80 1.22 32.70
CA GLU A 27 10.14 0.67 31.40
C GLU A 27 11.33 1.39 30.80
N ALA A 28 11.39 2.72 30.91
CA ALA A 28 12.54 3.49 30.49
C ALA A 28 13.75 3.21 31.38
N HIS A 29 13.53 3.11 32.70
CA HIS A 29 14.55 2.80 33.68
C HIS A 29 15.27 1.46 33.43
N GLN A 30 14.60 0.48 32.83
CA GLN A 30 15.23 -0.79 32.46
C GLN A 30 16.34 -0.64 31.40
N PHE A 31 16.28 0.42 30.58
CA PHE A 31 17.20 0.62 29.47
C PHE A 31 18.16 1.79 29.68
N VAL A 32 17.72 2.83 30.40
CA VAL A 32 18.47 4.07 30.57
C VAL A 32 18.36 4.50 32.03
N ASN A 33 19.51 4.62 32.69
CA ASN A 33 19.58 5.21 34.02
C ASN A 33 19.65 6.73 33.90
N VAL A 34 18.61 7.40 34.38
CA VAL A 34 18.54 8.85 34.43
C VAL A 34 18.88 9.35 35.83
N THR A 35 19.78 10.32 35.93
CA THR A 35 20.19 10.97 37.17
C THR A 35 19.84 12.46 37.15
N LEU A 36 19.42 12.97 38.31
CA LEU A 36 19.17 14.41 38.49
C LEU A 36 20.48 15.09 38.87
N ASN A 37 20.84 16.13 38.13
CA ASN A 37 22.02 16.94 38.36
C ASN A 37 21.61 18.41 38.52
N PHE A 38 22.46 19.18 39.18
CA PHE A 38 22.27 20.62 39.31
C PHE A 38 23.56 21.39 39.01
N ASN A 39 23.37 22.65 38.65
CA ASN A 39 24.42 23.65 38.46
C ASN A 39 24.25 24.77 39.49
N ASN A 40 25.35 25.17 40.12
CA ASN A 40 25.46 26.39 40.95
C ASN A 40 26.53 27.32 40.35
N CYS A 41 26.77 28.48 40.97
CA CYS A 41 27.74 29.49 40.52
C CYS A 41 29.18 28.96 40.37
N CYS A 42 29.56 27.96 41.18
CA CYS A 42 30.92 27.40 41.19
C CYS A 42 31.03 25.96 40.67
N GLU A 43 29.95 25.19 40.71
CA GLU A 43 29.94 23.76 40.35
C GLU A 43 28.92 23.52 39.26
N LYS A 44 29.32 22.78 38.22
CA LYS A 44 28.43 22.37 37.13
C LYS A 44 28.29 20.86 37.13
N ASN A 45 27.08 20.39 36.81
CA ASN A 45 26.69 19.01 36.60
C ASN A 45 26.87 18.11 37.82
N LYS A 46 26.70 18.66 39.02
CA LYS A 46 26.82 17.88 40.24
C LYS A 46 25.61 16.97 40.39
N GLU A 47 25.87 15.68 40.48
CA GLU A 47 24.84 14.66 40.66
C GLU A 47 24.19 14.79 42.04
N MET A 48 22.87 14.64 42.09
CA MET A 48 22.13 14.61 43.34
C MET A 48 22.00 13.18 43.85
N ALA A 49 22.19 13.00 45.15
CA ALA A 49 21.89 11.73 45.80
C ALA A 49 20.37 11.56 45.90
N CYS A 50 19.83 10.60 45.16
CA CYS A 50 18.40 10.35 45.09
C CYS A 50 18.06 8.95 45.63
N ARG A 51 16.89 8.84 46.26
CA ARG A 51 16.25 7.57 46.63
C ARG A 51 14.94 7.44 45.88
N PHE A 52 14.58 6.24 45.45
CA PHE A 52 13.29 6.00 44.79
C PHE A 52 12.35 5.18 45.67
N HIS A 53 11.06 5.38 45.47
CA HIS A 53 10.01 4.48 45.95
C HIS A 53 8.97 4.26 44.85
N LYS A 54 8.16 3.21 45.01
CA LYS A 54 6.98 3.03 44.16
C LYS A 54 5.90 4.00 44.65
N GLY A 55 5.27 4.71 43.73
CA GLY A 55 4.18 5.66 44.02
C GLY A 55 2.99 5.43 43.11
N GLU A 56 2.07 6.40 43.08
CA GLU A 56 0.96 6.39 42.13
C GLU A 56 1.48 6.42 40.68
N ASN A 57 0.77 5.72 39.80
CA ASN A 57 1.16 5.65 38.39
C ASN A 57 0.87 6.97 37.68
N HIS A 58 1.88 7.46 36.96
CA HIS A 58 1.73 8.54 36.00
C HIS A 58 0.96 8.04 34.77
N ALA A 59 0.05 8.87 34.24
CA ALA A 59 -0.86 8.48 33.16
C ALA A 59 -0.16 7.97 31.89
N ASP A 60 1.04 8.48 31.62
CA ASP A 60 1.85 8.11 30.45
C ASP A 60 2.73 6.86 30.64
N CYS A 61 2.77 6.26 31.83
CA CYS A 61 3.52 5.03 32.09
C CYS A 61 2.62 3.79 31.91
N GLN A 62 3.11 2.75 31.22
CA GLN A 62 2.34 1.53 30.97
C GLN A 62 2.36 0.58 32.17
N ASN A 63 3.49 0.51 32.87
CA ASN A 63 3.69 -0.39 34.01
C ASN A 63 3.61 0.37 35.34
N SER A 64 4.77 0.76 35.88
CA SER A 64 4.87 1.39 37.19
C SER A 64 5.70 2.66 37.12
N THR A 65 5.37 3.61 37.98
CA THR A 65 6.13 4.86 38.09
C THR A 65 7.07 4.80 39.28
N MET A 66 8.33 5.12 39.02
CA MET A 66 9.37 5.29 40.04
C MET A 66 9.36 6.76 40.46
N HIS A 67 9.12 7.01 41.75
CA HIS A 67 9.11 8.34 42.34
C HIS A 67 10.45 8.56 43.02
N TRP A 68 11.21 9.52 42.52
CA TRP A 68 12.54 9.86 43.01
C TRP A 68 12.49 11.07 43.93
N VAL A 69 13.20 10.97 45.05
CA VAL A 69 13.36 12.04 46.04
C VAL A 69 14.85 12.28 46.24
N CYS A 70 15.31 13.49 45.94
CA CYS A 70 16.71 13.89 45.96
C CYS A 70 16.90 15.04 46.95
N ASP A 71 17.84 14.89 47.88
CA ASP A 71 18.09 15.87 48.94
C ASP A 71 19.46 16.52 48.76
N ILE A 72 19.52 17.83 48.97
CA ILE A 72 20.78 18.57 48.91
C ILE A 72 20.85 19.72 49.92
N HIS A 73 22.03 19.89 50.51
CA HIS A 73 22.31 21.01 51.39
C HIS A 73 22.52 22.33 50.63
N GLY A 74 21.84 23.39 51.09
CA GLY A 74 21.94 24.76 50.56
C GLY A 74 20.66 25.25 49.85
N TYR A 75 20.53 26.58 49.77
CA TYR A 75 19.31 27.29 49.35
C TYR A 75 19.50 28.21 48.13
N ASP A 76 20.66 28.16 47.48
CA ASP A 76 20.97 29.02 46.31
C ASP A 76 20.11 28.68 45.09
N GLN A 77 19.93 29.65 44.19
CA GLN A 77 19.32 29.41 42.88
C GLN A 77 20.17 28.44 42.07
N ARG A 78 19.57 27.31 41.68
CA ARG A 78 20.23 26.23 40.96
C ARG A 78 19.46 25.88 39.69
N ILE A 79 20.19 25.51 38.64
CA ILE A 79 19.60 25.00 37.39
C ILE A 79 19.71 23.49 37.41
N TYR A 80 18.58 22.80 37.34
CA TYR A 80 18.50 21.35 37.34
C TYR A 80 18.51 20.80 35.90
N ASN A 81 19.15 19.65 35.70
CA ASN A 81 19.17 18.94 34.43
C ASN A 81 19.21 17.43 34.69
N PHE A 82 18.68 16.65 33.75
CA PHE A 82 18.76 15.20 33.79
C PHE A 82 19.90 14.72 32.90
N LYS A 83 20.69 13.77 33.41
CA LYS A 83 21.76 13.11 32.67
C LYS A 83 21.51 11.61 32.60
N PHE A 84 22.08 10.98 31.60
CA PHE A 84 22.10 9.54 31.45
C PHE A 84 23.43 9.14 30.83
N ASP A 85 23.97 8.00 31.27
CA ASP A 85 25.28 7.51 30.84
C ASP A 85 25.17 6.61 29.60
N LEU A 86 24.47 7.11 28.57
CA LEU A 86 24.38 6.46 27.27
C LEU A 86 24.58 7.50 26.15
N THR A 87 25.51 7.21 25.25
CA THR A 87 25.67 7.98 24.02
C THR A 87 24.65 7.50 22.99
N LEU A 88 23.41 8.02 23.08
CA LEU A 88 22.35 7.76 22.11
C LEU A 88 22.52 8.70 20.91
N HIS A 89 23.27 8.24 19.92
CA HIS A 89 23.68 9.06 18.79
C HIS A 89 23.70 8.25 17.49
N ALA A 90 23.22 8.87 16.41
CA ALA A 90 23.27 8.29 15.08
C ALA A 90 23.84 9.32 14.11
N GLU A 91 24.89 8.92 13.39
CA GLU A 91 25.53 9.71 12.34
C GLU A 91 25.43 8.98 11.01
N LEU A 92 25.23 9.75 9.94
CA LEU A 92 25.21 9.23 8.59
C LEU A 92 25.86 10.23 7.64
N ASN A 93 26.90 9.79 6.93
CA ASN A 93 27.49 10.55 5.83
C ASN A 93 26.63 10.37 4.57
N VAL A 94 25.88 11.40 4.20
CA VAL A 94 24.98 11.36 3.05
C VAL A 94 25.67 11.92 1.81
N SER A 95 25.91 11.05 0.83
CA SER A 95 26.34 11.45 -0.51
C SER A 95 25.13 11.91 -1.31
N MET A 96 25.03 13.21 -1.58
CA MET A 96 23.84 13.84 -2.17
C MET A 96 23.46 13.24 -3.53
N PHE A 97 24.45 12.92 -4.37
CA PHE A 97 24.21 12.38 -5.72
C PHE A 97 23.94 10.88 -5.75
N GLN A 98 24.17 10.17 -4.65
CA GLN A 98 23.94 8.73 -4.54
C GLN A 98 22.69 8.37 -3.73
N ASN A 99 22.08 9.35 -3.06
CA ASN A 99 20.90 9.19 -2.21
C ASN A 99 19.80 10.16 -2.65
N VAL A 100 19.54 10.24 -3.96
CA VAL A 100 18.54 11.14 -4.53
C VAL A 100 17.16 10.49 -4.42
N GLN A 101 16.23 11.18 -3.77
CA GLN A 101 14.80 10.89 -3.89
C GLN A 101 14.13 12.12 -4.50
N THR A 102 13.57 11.95 -5.69
CA THR A 102 12.91 13.06 -6.39
C THR A 102 11.51 13.28 -5.84
N LEU A 103 10.97 14.47 -6.07
CA LEU A 103 9.56 14.73 -5.82
C LEU A 103 8.67 13.95 -6.83
N PRO A 104 7.43 13.62 -6.46
CA PRO A 104 6.51 12.88 -7.32
C PRO A 104 6.17 13.67 -8.59
N PRO A 105 6.03 13.02 -9.75
CA PRO A 105 5.55 13.66 -10.97
C PRO A 105 4.23 14.40 -10.77
N GLN A 106 4.07 15.52 -11.47
CA GLN A 106 2.94 16.43 -11.32
C GLN A 106 2.14 16.56 -12.62
N ASN A 107 0.91 17.07 -12.52
CA ASN A 107 0.03 17.32 -13.66
C ASN A 107 -0.16 16.08 -14.54
N LEU A 108 -0.38 14.93 -13.90
CA LEU A 108 -0.72 13.70 -14.62
C LEU A 108 -2.09 13.89 -15.27
N SER A 109 -2.15 13.72 -16.59
CA SER A 109 -3.36 13.85 -17.39
C SER A 109 -3.39 12.79 -18.48
N ILE A 110 -4.59 12.46 -18.94
CA ILE A 110 -4.81 11.47 -19.98
C ILE A 110 -5.70 12.03 -21.08
N ILE A 111 -5.39 11.69 -22.33
CA ILE A 111 -6.08 12.20 -23.52
C ILE A 111 -6.45 11.02 -24.43
N LEU A 112 -7.71 10.94 -24.83
CA LEU A 112 -8.17 10.00 -25.86
C LEU A 112 -7.73 10.49 -27.24
N MET A 113 -6.95 9.68 -27.95
CA MET A 113 -6.45 9.96 -29.28
C MET A 113 -7.48 9.58 -30.35
N LYS A 114 -7.35 10.15 -31.55
CA LYS A 114 -8.23 9.81 -32.69
C LYS A 114 -8.13 8.34 -33.10
N SER A 115 -7.03 7.66 -32.78
CA SER A 115 -6.86 6.22 -33.01
C SER A 115 -7.68 5.34 -32.06
N GLY A 116 -8.23 5.90 -30.97
CA GLY A 116 -8.83 5.14 -29.88
C GLY A 116 -7.86 4.89 -28.70
N ASP A 117 -6.56 5.08 -28.91
CA ASP A 117 -5.54 4.92 -27.87
C ASP A 117 -5.58 6.05 -26.84
N PHE A 118 -4.93 5.82 -25.71
CA PHE A 118 -4.81 6.83 -24.66
C PHE A 118 -3.37 7.33 -24.55
N LEU A 119 -3.22 8.64 -24.48
CA LEU A 119 -1.95 9.31 -24.24
C LEU A 119 -1.92 9.85 -22.82
N LEU A 120 -1.11 9.24 -21.97
CA LEU A 120 -0.82 9.69 -20.63
C LEU A 120 0.34 10.69 -20.67
N THR A 121 0.21 11.83 -20.03
CA THR A 121 1.26 12.87 -19.96
C THR A 121 1.41 13.40 -18.54
N TRP A 122 2.63 13.74 -18.16
CA TRP A 122 2.93 14.36 -16.87
C TRP A 122 4.04 15.40 -17.00
N LYS A 123 4.36 16.07 -15.90
CA LYS A 123 5.55 16.91 -15.75
C LYS A 123 6.44 16.36 -14.66
N ALA A 124 7.75 16.48 -14.86
CA ALA A 124 8.70 16.34 -13.76
C ALA A 124 8.35 17.36 -12.67
N ALA A 125 8.57 17.01 -11.41
CA ALA A 125 8.30 17.92 -10.30
C ALA A 125 9.19 19.18 -10.39
N ASP A 126 8.64 20.32 -9.98
CA ASP A 126 9.39 21.56 -9.84
C ASP A 126 10.60 21.35 -8.90
N GLY A 127 11.76 21.86 -9.29
CA GLY A 127 13.04 21.60 -8.59
C GLY A 127 13.78 20.34 -9.07
N SER A 128 13.13 19.43 -9.78
CA SER A 128 13.80 18.27 -10.43
C SER A 128 14.34 18.60 -11.83
N GLN A 129 14.27 19.87 -12.26
CA GLN A 129 14.67 20.30 -13.60
C GLN A 129 16.17 20.07 -13.88
N GLY A 130 17.02 20.12 -12.85
CA GLY A 130 18.44 19.78 -12.95
C GLY A 130 18.71 18.30 -13.26
N LEU A 131 17.72 17.42 -13.03
CA LEU A 131 17.76 15.99 -13.33
C LEU A 131 17.10 15.66 -14.68
N GLY A 132 16.71 16.65 -15.49
CA GLY A 132 15.93 16.53 -16.74
C GLY A 132 15.93 15.16 -17.44
N ASN A 133 16.93 14.90 -18.29
CA ASN A 133 17.10 13.64 -19.06
C ASN A 133 17.81 12.53 -18.25
N ALA A 134 17.86 12.70 -16.94
CA ALA A 134 18.46 11.79 -15.99
C ALA A 134 17.38 11.06 -15.17
N LEU A 135 16.10 11.17 -15.56
CA LEU A 135 14.98 10.51 -14.88
C LEU A 135 14.41 9.36 -15.70
N GLU A 136 14.14 8.27 -14.98
CA GLU A 136 13.26 7.19 -15.40
C GLU A 136 11.92 7.33 -14.69
N TYR A 137 10.85 7.02 -15.40
CA TYR A 137 9.50 7.03 -14.90
C TYR A 137 8.94 5.62 -14.94
N GLU A 138 8.25 5.26 -13.87
CA GLU A 138 7.43 4.05 -13.84
C GLU A 138 5.96 4.48 -13.87
N VAL A 139 5.28 4.07 -14.93
CA VAL A 139 3.84 4.23 -15.08
C VAL A 139 3.18 2.94 -14.67
N THR A 140 2.24 3.00 -13.73
CA THR A 140 1.45 1.84 -13.34
C THR A 140 -0.02 2.11 -13.58
N TYR A 141 -0.74 1.14 -14.14
CA TYR A 141 -2.17 1.26 -14.42
C TYR A 141 -2.89 -0.07 -14.22
N LYS A 142 -4.17 0.03 -13.88
CA LYS A 142 -5.05 -1.11 -13.59
C LYS A 142 -6.50 -0.73 -13.80
N GLN A 143 -7.39 -1.72 -13.89
CA GLN A 143 -8.81 -1.43 -13.73
C GLN A 143 -9.06 -0.88 -12.32
N GLU A 144 -10.03 0.01 -12.17
CA GLU A 144 -10.31 0.71 -10.91
C GLU A 144 -10.53 -0.26 -9.73
N TRP A 145 -11.18 -1.40 -10.00
CA TRP A 145 -11.49 -2.43 -9.01
C TRP A 145 -10.36 -3.40 -8.69
N GLU A 146 -9.29 -3.43 -9.50
CA GLU A 146 -8.15 -4.32 -9.28
C GLU A 146 -7.25 -3.83 -8.14
N SER A 147 -6.49 -4.73 -7.52
CA SER A 147 -5.44 -4.35 -6.57
C SER A 147 -4.21 -3.83 -7.30
N TRP A 148 -3.51 -2.85 -6.72
CA TRP A 148 -2.24 -2.34 -7.26
C TRP A 148 -1.14 -3.41 -7.39
N GLU A 149 -1.20 -4.51 -6.63
CA GLU A 149 -0.29 -5.66 -6.76
C GLU A 149 -0.37 -6.38 -8.11
N LYS A 150 -1.49 -6.25 -8.82
CA LYS A 150 -1.75 -6.87 -10.13
C LYS A 150 -1.69 -5.88 -11.28
N ALA A 151 -1.33 -4.63 -10.99
CA ALA A 151 -1.28 -3.56 -11.99
C ALA A 151 -0.21 -3.84 -13.05
N ALA A 152 -0.46 -3.38 -14.27
CA ALA A 152 0.55 -3.35 -15.31
C ALA A 152 1.53 -2.19 -15.03
N SER A 153 2.82 -2.45 -15.23
CA SER A 153 3.89 -1.47 -15.01
C SER A 153 4.70 -1.28 -16.29
N LEU A 154 4.96 -0.03 -16.65
CA LEU A 154 5.77 0.36 -17.79
C LEU A 154 6.92 1.25 -17.30
N LEU A 155 8.15 0.86 -17.62
CA LEU A 155 9.35 1.65 -17.33
C LEU A 155 9.73 2.47 -18.57
N LEU A 156 9.87 3.78 -18.37
CA LEU A 156 10.08 4.75 -19.44
C LEU A 156 11.27 5.64 -19.10
N SER A 157 12.22 5.77 -20.01
CA SER A 157 13.41 6.62 -19.83
C SER A 157 13.26 7.92 -20.60
N ASN A 158 13.63 9.05 -19.99
CA ASN A 158 13.77 10.34 -20.67
C ASN A 158 12.53 10.83 -21.43
N THR A 159 11.34 10.48 -20.94
CA THR A 159 10.07 10.89 -21.53
C THR A 159 9.08 11.23 -20.42
N THR A 160 8.16 12.15 -20.72
CA THR A 160 7.06 12.53 -19.82
C THR A 160 5.69 12.17 -20.40
N ARG A 161 5.68 11.19 -21.31
CA ARG A 161 4.48 10.68 -21.96
C ARG A 161 4.54 9.17 -22.15
N CYS A 162 3.38 8.53 -22.06
CA CYS A 162 3.18 7.10 -22.26
C CYS A 162 1.98 6.87 -23.16
N HIS A 163 2.14 6.04 -24.19
CA HIS A 163 1.03 5.59 -25.02
C HIS A 163 0.49 4.28 -24.46
N LEU A 164 -0.83 4.22 -24.25
CA LEU A 164 -1.55 3.02 -23.85
C LEU A 164 -2.44 2.59 -25.03
N SER A 165 -2.15 1.43 -25.60
CA SER A 165 -2.93 0.89 -26.72
C SER A 165 -4.33 0.53 -26.25
N HIS A 166 -5.35 0.89 -27.02
CA HIS A 166 -6.72 0.46 -26.72
C HIS A 166 -6.90 -1.07 -26.82
N GLU A 167 -6.02 -1.77 -27.56
CA GLU A 167 -6.03 -3.23 -27.69
C GLU A 167 -5.61 -3.95 -26.39
N ASP A 168 -4.80 -3.29 -25.56
CA ASP A 168 -4.32 -3.81 -24.28
C ASP A 168 -5.29 -3.53 -23.12
N LEU A 169 -6.35 -2.75 -23.38
CA LEU A 169 -7.32 -2.32 -22.38
C LEU A 169 -8.66 -3.03 -22.59
N VAL A 170 -9.33 -3.35 -21.49
CA VAL A 170 -10.65 -3.99 -21.55
C VAL A 170 -11.70 -2.92 -21.86
N PRO A 171 -12.44 -2.99 -22.99
CA PRO A 171 -13.43 -2.00 -23.37
C PRO A 171 -14.53 -1.82 -22.33
N GLY A 172 -15.08 -0.61 -22.20
CA GLY A 172 -16.16 -0.25 -21.29
C GLY A 172 -15.80 -0.43 -19.82
N SER A 173 -14.52 -0.30 -19.46
CA SER A 173 -13.99 -0.41 -18.10
C SER A 173 -13.38 0.91 -17.64
N SER A 174 -13.50 1.18 -16.34
CA SER A 174 -12.82 2.29 -15.66
C SER A 174 -11.40 1.86 -15.28
N TYR A 175 -10.43 2.70 -15.64
CA TYR A 175 -9.02 2.51 -15.35
C TYR A 175 -8.47 3.65 -14.51
N VAL A 176 -7.42 3.35 -13.74
CA VAL A 176 -6.65 4.31 -12.97
C VAL A 176 -5.16 4.12 -13.24
N ALA A 177 -4.42 5.22 -13.33
CA ALA A 177 -2.98 5.23 -13.51
C ALA A 177 -2.29 6.19 -12.55
N ARG A 178 -1.04 5.87 -12.20
CA ARG A 178 -0.14 6.71 -11.41
C ARG A 178 1.29 6.56 -11.90
N VAL A 179 2.09 7.59 -11.68
CA VAL A 179 3.47 7.65 -12.16
C VAL A 179 4.40 8.02 -11.01
N ARG A 180 5.57 7.40 -10.95
CA ARG A 180 6.66 7.82 -10.06
C ARG A 180 7.97 7.92 -10.83
N ALA A 181 8.90 8.70 -10.31
CA ALA A 181 10.19 8.95 -10.94
C ALA A 181 11.33 8.36 -10.10
N ARG A 182 12.44 8.03 -10.73
CA ARG A 182 13.72 7.78 -10.07
C ARG A 182 14.87 8.31 -10.92
N PRO A 183 16.06 8.52 -10.35
CA PRO A 183 17.26 8.68 -11.15
C PRO A 183 17.44 7.50 -12.10
N GLY A 184 17.68 7.80 -13.37
CA GLY A 184 17.91 6.82 -14.42
C GLY A 184 19.25 6.13 -14.23
N GLN A 185 19.34 4.85 -14.60
CA GLN A 185 20.53 4.05 -14.31
C GLN A 185 21.81 4.58 -14.97
N ALA A 186 21.67 5.25 -16.13
CA ALA A 186 22.78 5.83 -16.87
C ALA A 186 23.11 7.28 -16.50
N SER A 187 22.44 7.86 -15.50
CA SER A 187 22.49 9.30 -15.22
C SER A 187 23.66 9.77 -14.35
N GLY A 188 24.43 8.84 -13.76
CA GLY A 188 25.45 9.14 -12.75
C GLY A 188 24.88 9.50 -11.37
N PHE A 189 23.55 9.60 -11.25
CA PHE A 189 22.85 9.73 -9.98
C PHE A 189 22.27 8.37 -9.57
N SER A 190 22.20 8.10 -8.27
CA SER A 190 21.49 6.95 -7.73
C SER A 190 20.56 7.34 -6.60
N GLY A 191 19.57 6.50 -6.35
CA GLY A 191 18.65 6.68 -5.25
C GLY A 191 17.35 5.92 -5.47
N GLN A 192 16.31 6.36 -4.77
CA GLN A 192 15.05 5.65 -4.69
C GLN A 192 13.99 6.30 -5.59
N TYR A 193 12.91 5.55 -5.80
CA TYR A 193 11.73 6.11 -6.41
C TYR A 193 11.14 7.22 -5.55
N SER A 194 10.58 8.23 -6.20
CA SER A 194 9.67 9.17 -5.58
C SER A 194 8.44 8.45 -5.04
N GLU A 195 7.70 9.15 -4.21
CA GLU A 195 6.29 8.84 -4.00
C GLU A 195 5.53 8.81 -5.34
N TRP A 196 4.36 8.17 -5.34
CA TRP A 196 3.48 8.17 -6.49
C TRP A 196 2.88 9.55 -6.73
N SER A 197 2.64 9.88 -8.01
CA SER A 197 1.80 11.02 -8.40
C SER A 197 0.37 10.83 -7.91
N THR A 198 -0.40 11.92 -7.95
CA THR A 198 -1.86 11.80 -7.91
C THR A 198 -2.34 10.91 -9.03
N GLU A 199 -3.33 10.08 -8.74
CA GLU A 199 -3.94 9.16 -9.68
C GLU A 199 -4.77 9.91 -10.72
N VAL A 200 -4.81 9.39 -11.94
CA VAL A 200 -5.74 9.83 -12.98
C VAL A 200 -6.62 8.66 -13.40
N SER A 201 -7.91 8.92 -13.56
CA SER A 201 -8.89 7.94 -13.99
C SER A 201 -9.40 8.23 -15.40
N TRP A 202 -9.76 7.17 -16.13
CA TRP A 202 -10.42 7.29 -17.42
C TRP A 202 -11.30 6.09 -17.70
N GLU A 203 -12.23 6.26 -18.64
CA GLU A 203 -13.07 5.19 -19.15
C GLU A 203 -12.62 4.80 -20.56
N THR A 204 -12.62 3.51 -20.83
CA THR A 204 -12.41 2.97 -22.18
C THR A 204 -13.71 3.01 -22.99
N THR A 205 -13.60 2.97 -24.31
CA THR A 205 -14.76 2.98 -25.21
C THR A 205 -15.75 1.88 -24.87
N GLU A 206 -17.06 2.14 -24.98
CA GLU A 206 -18.07 1.18 -24.57
C GLU A 206 -17.87 -0.20 -25.22
N GLY A 207 -17.83 -1.23 -24.37
CA GLY A 207 -17.83 -2.62 -24.80
C GLY A 207 -19.24 -3.10 -25.16
N GLY A 208 -19.30 -4.05 -26.09
CA GLY A 208 -20.55 -4.75 -26.42
C GLY A 208 -21.09 -5.62 -25.27
N LEU A 209 -22.08 -6.46 -25.58
CA LEU A 209 -22.67 -7.42 -24.63
C LEU A 209 -21.87 -8.74 -24.50
N GLN A 210 -20.80 -8.89 -25.28
CA GLN A 210 -20.01 -10.11 -25.31
C GLN A 210 -19.17 -10.25 -24.03
N PRO A 211 -18.96 -11.50 -23.54
CA PRO A 211 -17.98 -11.77 -22.50
C PRO A 211 -16.61 -11.27 -22.91
N ARG A 212 -15.84 -10.76 -21.94
CA ARG A 212 -14.54 -10.16 -22.22
C ARG A 212 -13.53 -10.48 -21.14
N ASN A 213 -12.29 -10.06 -21.40
CA ASN A 213 -11.16 -10.28 -20.52
C ASN A 213 -11.00 -11.76 -20.11
N LEU A 214 -11.26 -12.69 -21.04
CA LEU A 214 -11.09 -14.12 -20.81
C LEU A 214 -9.60 -14.41 -20.60
N ARG A 215 -9.24 -14.86 -19.41
CA ARG A 215 -7.88 -15.21 -19.02
C ARG A 215 -7.87 -16.57 -18.38
N CYS A 216 -6.89 -17.38 -18.71
CA CYS A 216 -6.68 -18.69 -18.09
C CYS A 216 -5.25 -18.82 -17.58
N LEU A 217 -5.09 -19.27 -16.34
CA LEU A 217 -3.81 -19.42 -15.65
C LEU A 217 -3.65 -20.88 -15.21
N PHE A 218 -2.63 -21.55 -15.75
CA PHE A 218 -2.28 -22.91 -15.33
C PHE A 218 -1.39 -22.85 -14.09
N ASN A 219 -1.72 -23.64 -13.06
CA ASN A 219 -0.98 -23.67 -11.80
C ASN A 219 0.36 -24.44 -11.89
N GLY A 220 0.69 -25.03 -13.04
CA GLY A 220 1.90 -25.84 -13.23
C GLY A 220 1.76 -27.30 -12.79
N ALA A 221 0.60 -27.70 -12.26
CA ALA A 221 0.37 -29.04 -11.74
C ALA A 221 -0.83 -29.71 -12.44
N ASP A 222 -2.04 -29.28 -12.09
CA ASP A 222 -3.27 -30.02 -12.35
C ASP A 222 -4.52 -29.13 -12.53
N ARG A 223 -4.39 -27.81 -12.45
CA ARG A 223 -5.53 -26.88 -12.51
C ARG A 223 -5.28 -25.73 -13.46
N LEU A 224 -6.24 -25.50 -14.35
CA LEU A 224 -6.31 -24.33 -15.21
C LEU A 224 -7.47 -23.46 -14.74
N MET A 225 -7.14 -22.34 -14.09
CA MET A 225 -8.13 -21.37 -13.60
C MET A 225 -8.45 -20.38 -14.70
N CYS A 226 -9.70 -20.34 -15.16
CA CYS A 226 -10.16 -19.38 -16.14
C CYS A 226 -11.11 -18.36 -15.51
N SER A 227 -11.00 -17.10 -15.90
CA SER A 227 -11.87 -16.01 -15.46
C SER A 227 -12.25 -15.11 -16.63
N TRP A 228 -13.46 -14.57 -16.61
CA TRP A 228 -13.99 -13.64 -17.60
C TRP A 228 -14.96 -12.64 -16.95
N GLU A 229 -15.30 -11.60 -17.71
CA GLU A 229 -16.17 -10.52 -17.26
C GLU A 229 -17.44 -10.45 -18.12
N VAL A 230 -18.57 -10.23 -17.45
CA VAL A 230 -19.90 -10.07 -18.08
C VAL A 230 -20.63 -8.86 -17.50
N LYS A 231 -21.48 -8.22 -18.32
CA LYS A 231 -22.27 -7.05 -17.89
C LYS A 231 -23.28 -7.42 -16.83
N LYS A 232 -23.33 -6.66 -15.74
CA LYS A 232 -24.22 -6.93 -14.61
C LYS A 232 -25.70 -6.88 -15.00
N GLU A 233 -26.03 -6.10 -16.02
CA GLU A 233 -27.40 -5.94 -16.52
C GLU A 233 -27.94 -7.20 -17.19
N ILE A 234 -27.07 -8.05 -17.76
CA ILE A 234 -27.51 -9.23 -18.53
C ILE A 234 -27.42 -10.54 -17.76
N ILE A 235 -26.66 -10.62 -16.66
CA ILE A 235 -26.45 -11.87 -15.92
C ILE A 235 -27.72 -12.44 -15.27
N THR A 236 -28.75 -11.61 -15.08
CA THR A 236 -30.05 -12.06 -14.55
C THR A 236 -30.91 -12.75 -15.61
N SER A 237 -30.56 -12.58 -16.89
CA SER A 237 -31.33 -13.08 -18.04
C SER A 237 -30.54 -14.07 -18.91
N VAL A 238 -29.21 -14.02 -18.85
CA VAL A 238 -28.32 -14.86 -19.66
C VAL A 238 -27.28 -15.51 -18.74
N ILE A 239 -27.29 -16.84 -18.69
CA ILE A 239 -26.27 -17.62 -18.00
C ILE A 239 -25.12 -17.86 -18.98
N PHE A 240 -23.88 -17.67 -18.53
CA PHE A 240 -22.69 -17.95 -19.33
C PHE A 240 -21.96 -19.17 -18.78
N GLY A 241 -21.61 -20.09 -19.67
CA GLY A 241 -20.80 -21.26 -19.39
C GLY A 241 -19.41 -21.14 -20.03
N LEU A 242 -18.42 -21.74 -19.37
CA LEU A 242 -17.07 -21.92 -19.91
C LEU A 242 -16.97 -23.32 -20.52
N PHE A 243 -16.62 -23.37 -21.80
CA PHE A 243 -16.46 -24.62 -22.54
C PHE A 243 -15.01 -24.79 -22.95
N PHE A 244 -14.49 -26.00 -22.80
CA PHE A 244 -13.11 -26.30 -23.13
C PHE A 244 -12.97 -27.62 -23.87
N ARG A 245 -11.92 -27.72 -24.67
CA ARG A 245 -11.52 -28.96 -25.34
C ARG A 245 -10.01 -29.08 -25.41
N ALA A 246 -9.54 -30.31 -25.25
CA ALA A 246 -8.13 -30.69 -25.32
C ALA A 246 -7.54 -30.49 -26.73
N THR A 247 -8.27 -30.96 -27.73
CA THR A 247 -7.85 -30.97 -29.13
C THR A 247 -9.05 -30.63 -30.01
N PRO A 248 -8.86 -30.24 -31.28
CA PRO A 248 -9.99 -30.00 -32.18
C PRO A 248 -10.91 -31.21 -32.36
N ALA A 249 -10.40 -32.43 -32.14
CA ALA A 249 -11.12 -33.69 -32.27
C ALA A 249 -11.74 -34.21 -30.96
N SER A 250 -11.38 -33.64 -29.81
CA SER A 250 -11.98 -34.05 -28.53
C SER A 250 -13.38 -33.49 -28.38
N VAL A 251 -14.22 -34.20 -27.62
CA VAL A 251 -15.52 -33.71 -27.19
C VAL A 251 -15.31 -32.42 -26.38
N GLU A 252 -16.16 -31.45 -26.60
CA GLU A 252 -16.17 -30.20 -25.83
C GLU A 252 -16.87 -30.44 -24.50
N GLU A 253 -16.23 -30.05 -23.41
CA GLU A 253 -16.72 -30.20 -22.05
C GLU A 253 -17.09 -28.84 -21.46
N GLU A 254 -18.09 -28.83 -20.58
CA GLU A 254 -18.50 -27.65 -19.83
C GLU A 254 -17.85 -27.65 -18.44
N CYS A 255 -17.23 -26.54 -18.06
CA CYS A 255 -16.62 -26.38 -16.77
C CYS A 255 -17.69 -26.06 -15.71
N SER A 256 -17.66 -26.80 -14.58
CA SER A 256 -18.52 -26.52 -13.43
C SER A 256 -17.81 -26.84 -12.10
N PRO A 257 -18.14 -26.14 -11.00
CA PRO A 257 -19.07 -25.02 -10.91
C PRO A 257 -18.45 -23.69 -11.39
N VAL A 258 -19.30 -22.79 -11.90
CA VAL A 258 -18.91 -21.40 -12.18
C VAL A 258 -19.09 -20.58 -10.89
N HIS A 259 -18.02 -19.91 -10.48
CA HIS A 259 -18.02 -18.98 -9.35
C HIS A 259 -18.20 -17.55 -9.83
N GLU A 260 -18.97 -16.76 -9.09
CA GLU A 260 -19.23 -15.36 -9.42
C GLU A 260 -18.74 -14.43 -8.31
N LYS A 261 -18.18 -13.30 -8.73
CA LYS A 261 -17.76 -12.22 -7.84
C LYS A 261 -18.29 -10.89 -8.38
N ALA A 262 -19.33 -10.38 -7.71
CA ALA A 262 -19.84 -9.03 -7.95
C ALA A 262 -19.03 -8.02 -7.13
N LEU A 263 -18.57 -6.94 -7.78
CA LEU A 263 -17.89 -5.84 -7.11
C LEU A 263 -18.84 -4.63 -7.00
N PRO A 264 -18.93 -3.98 -5.82
CA PRO A 264 -19.74 -2.77 -5.66
C PRO A 264 -19.29 -1.68 -6.63
N HIS A 265 -20.24 -0.95 -7.21
CA HIS A 265 -19.98 0.17 -8.13
C HIS A 265 -19.28 -0.17 -9.45
N ILE A 266 -19.11 -1.46 -9.78
CA ILE A 266 -18.60 -1.92 -11.07
C ILE A 266 -19.76 -2.47 -11.91
N PRO A 267 -19.90 -2.05 -13.18
CA PRO A 267 -20.98 -2.52 -14.07
C PRO A 267 -20.77 -3.95 -14.60
N TYR A 268 -19.81 -4.70 -14.03
CA TYR A 268 -19.43 -6.03 -14.48
C TYR A 268 -19.32 -6.99 -13.30
N VAL A 269 -19.61 -8.25 -13.60
CA VAL A 269 -19.43 -9.39 -12.69
C VAL A 269 -18.30 -10.25 -13.25
N VAL A 270 -17.36 -10.60 -12.38
CA VAL A 270 -16.26 -11.51 -12.73
C VAL A 270 -16.76 -12.92 -12.46
N GLN A 271 -16.74 -13.76 -13.48
CA GLN A 271 -17.03 -15.18 -13.39
C GLN A 271 -15.75 -15.99 -13.57
N SER A 272 -15.65 -17.13 -12.90
CA SER A 272 -14.47 -17.99 -12.97
C SER A 272 -14.84 -19.46 -12.84
N CYS A 273 -14.09 -20.33 -13.51
CA CYS A 273 -14.22 -21.78 -13.39
C CYS A 273 -12.85 -22.45 -13.48
N GLU A 274 -12.71 -23.56 -12.78
CA GLU A 274 -11.46 -24.31 -12.68
C GLU A 274 -11.55 -25.63 -13.46
N ILE A 275 -10.65 -25.80 -14.42
CA ILE A 275 -10.59 -26.99 -15.26
C ILE A 275 -9.51 -27.93 -14.71
N PRO A 276 -9.85 -29.21 -14.40
CA PRO A 276 -8.87 -30.20 -13.99
C PRO A 276 -8.04 -30.69 -15.19
N VAL A 277 -6.72 -30.70 -15.04
CA VAL A 277 -5.75 -31.09 -16.08
C VAL A 277 -5.13 -32.44 -15.70
N SER A 278 -5.51 -33.51 -16.41
CA SER A 278 -5.15 -34.88 -16.03
C SER A 278 -3.77 -35.35 -16.55
N ASN A 279 -3.15 -34.64 -17.51
CA ASN A 279 -1.82 -34.99 -18.02
C ASN A 279 -1.11 -33.81 -18.73
N PRO A 280 -0.42 -32.93 -18.00
CA PRO A 280 0.20 -31.72 -18.59
C PRO A 280 1.36 -32.04 -19.56
N GLY A 281 1.99 -33.21 -19.45
CA GLY A 281 3.10 -33.61 -20.32
C GLY A 281 2.69 -34.04 -21.73
N SER A 282 1.46 -34.55 -21.91
CA SER A 282 0.92 -34.96 -23.22
C SER A 282 -0.05 -33.96 -23.83
N GLN A 283 -0.56 -33.01 -23.03
CA GLN A 283 -1.64 -32.10 -23.41
C GLN A 283 -1.26 -30.66 -23.06
N SER A 284 -0.51 -30.05 -23.96
CA SER A 284 0.07 -28.71 -23.78
C SER A 284 -0.86 -27.56 -24.17
N GLN A 285 -2.00 -27.85 -24.79
CA GLN A 285 -2.91 -26.83 -25.31
C GLN A 285 -4.36 -27.18 -24.98
N TYR A 286 -5.11 -26.16 -24.57
CA TYR A 286 -6.56 -26.20 -24.42
C TYR A 286 -7.16 -25.09 -25.27
N HIS A 287 -8.28 -25.37 -25.92
CA HIS A 287 -9.13 -24.34 -26.51
C HIS A 287 -10.25 -24.06 -25.53
N VAL A 288 -10.35 -22.82 -25.06
CA VAL A 288 -11.36 -22.37 -24.09
C VAL A 288 -12.23 -21.30 -24.72
N SER A 289 -13.53 -21.37 -24.48
CA SER A 289 -14.50 -20.39 -24.98
C SER A 289 -15.58 -20.12 -23.94
N VAL A 290 -16.11 -18.90 -23.92
CA VAL A 290 -17.26 -18.52 -23.09
C VAL A 290 -18.42 -18.24 -24.01
N ARG A 291 -19.59 -18.81 -23.70
CA ARG A 291 -20.82 -18.59 -24.47
C ARG A 291 -22.04 -18.64 -23.55
N ALA A 292 -23.14 -18.08 -24.03
CA ALA A 292 -24.42 -18.19 -23.34
C ALA A 292 -24.89 -19.65 -23.32
N ASN A 293 -25.33 -20.11 -22.15
CA ASN A 293 -25.94 -21.40 -21.96
C ASN A 293 -27.40 -21.36 -22.43
N THR A 294 -27.86 -22.49 -22.97
CA THR A 294 -29.28 -22.66 -23.31
C THR A 294 -29.95 -23.35 -22.13
N GLU A 295 -30.86 -22.64 -21.47
CA GLU A 295 -31.69 -23.22 -20.41
C GLU A 295 -32.98 -23.78 -21.01
N GLU A 296 -33.23 -25.07 -20.77
CA GLU A 296 -34.45 -25.74 -21.22
C GLU A 296 -35.25 -26.20 -19.99
N LYS A 297 -36.53 -25.88 -19.98
CA LYS A 297 -37.47 -26.39 -18.99
C LYS A 297 -38.63 -27.07 -19.69
N LEU A 298 -38.77 -28.37 -19.47
CA LEU A 298 -39.95 -29.10 -19.92
C LEU A 298 -41.16 -28.61 -19.10
N ILE A 299 -42.13 -28.02 -19.80
CA ILE A 299 -43.41 -27.64 -19.20
C ILE A 299 -44.43 -28.74 -19.49
N GLU A 300 -44.73 -29.52 -18.47
CA GLU A 300 -45.81 -30.52 -18.52
C GLU A 300 -47.18 -29.83 -18.45
N ALA A 301 -47.70 -29.42 -19.62
CA ALA A 301 -48.93 -28.63 -19.73
C ALA A 301 -50.13 -29.22 -18.96
N TYR A 302 -50.23 -30.55 -18.86
CA TYR A 302 -51.31 -31.24 -18.14
C TYR A 302 -51.33 -30.98 -16.62
N LYS A 303 -50.23 -30.47 -16.03
CA LYS A 303 -50.15 -30.10 -14.61
C LYS A 303 -50.51 -28.63 -14.36
N ASN A 304 -50.66 -27.82 -15.41
CA ASN A 304 -50.82 -26.37 -15.31
C ASN A 304 -52.23 -25.89 -15.72
N SER A 305 -53.25 -26.74 -15.62
CA SER A 305 -54.62 -26.33 -15.89
C SER A 305 -55.16 -25.45 -14.75
N GLU A 306 -55.31 -24.16 -14.99
CA GLU A 306 -56.21 -23.32 -14.20
C GLU A 306 -57.65 -23.66 -14.61
N PHE A 307 -58.48 -24.11 -13.66
CA PHE A 307 -59.91 -24.21 -13.88
C PHE A 307 -60.47 -22.78 -13.98
N LEU A 308 -60.75 -22.34 -15.21
CA LEU A 308 -61.55 -21.14 -15.52
C LEU A 308 -63.02 -21.33 -15.14
#